data_AF-A0A8D2P8L1-F1
#
_entry.id   AF-A0A8D2P8L1-F1
#
_cell.length_a   1.000
_cell.length_b   1.000
_cell.length_c   1.000
_cell.angle_alpha   90.00
_cell.angle_beta   90.00
_cell.angle_gamma   90.00
#
_symmetry.space_group_name_H-M   'P 1'
#
loop_
_entity.id
_entity.type
_entity.pdbx_description
1 polymer ?
#
loop_
_entity_poly.entity_id
_entity_poly.type
_entity_poly.pdbx_seq_one_letter_code
_entity_poly.pdbx_strand_id
1 'polypeptide(L)'
;MVEKVTRELEKMQLQEKADIKYKEWLTKKRAEEAEKKKKEKEKEKEREAELLEKRTRSEKIFKEWLQNSRNKPQPALNGYGFPHGKSSGFADRNLYPAPAYCNPIPWKPVHVPPPKEDNVLTMKKSKRPITCQPRASLPMVISEPRSNPCVGSLCRKKL
;
A
#
# COMPACT_ATOMS: atom_id res chain seq x y z
N MET A 1 -35.60 76.81 10.73
CA MET A 1 -36.34 75.55 10.48
C MET A 1 -35.93 74.93 9.15
N VAL A 2 -35.93 75.68 8.04
CA VAL A 2 -35.57 75.20 6.68
C VAL A 2 -34.16 74.58 6.59
N GLU A 3 -33.14 75.19 7.21
CA GLU A 3 -31.76 74.64 7.17
C GLU A 3 -31.55 73.30 7.89
N LYS A 4 -32.43 72.93 8.84
CA LYS A 4 -32.32 71.64 9.52
C LYS A 4 -32.83 70.52 8.62
N VAL A 5 -33.89 70.80 7.85
CA VAL A 5 -34.50 69.87 6.90
C VAL A 5 -33.54 69.56 5.73
N THR A 6 -32.81 70.55 5.23
CA THR A 6 -31.83 70.33 4.14
C THR A 6 -30.65 69.47 4.59
N ARG A 7 -30.14 69.69 5.82
CA ARG A 7 -29.04 68.88 6.39
C ARG A 7 -29.45 67.43 6.67
N GLU A 8 -30.69 67.17 7.05
CA GLU A 8 -31.18 65.80 7.23
C GLU A 8 -31.35 65.06 5.90
N LEU A 9 -31.84 65.76 4.87
CA LEU A 9 -31.93 65.20 3.52
C LEU A 9 -30.56 64.83 2.95
N GLU A 10 -29.55 65.67 3.13
CA GLU A 10 -28.18 65.40 2.69
C GLU A 10 -27.57 64.17 3.39
N LYS A 11 -27.84 63.99 4.69
CA LYS A 11 -27.40 62.82 5.44
C LYS A 11 -28.07 61.54 4.93
N MET A 12 -29.37 61.58 4.65
CA MET A 12 -30.09 60.43 4.08
C MET A 12 -29.52 60.06 2.70
N GLN A 13 -29.20 61.04 1.85
CA GLN A 13 -28.58 60.77 0.55
C GLN A 13 -27.16 60.18 0.67
N LEU A 14 -26.36 60.60 1.66
CA LEU A 14 -25.05 60.00 1.91
C LEU A 14 -25.18 58.56 2.40
N GLN A 15 -26.16 58.28 3.25
CA GLN A 15 -26.47 56.94 3.73
C GLN A 15 -26.91 56.02 2.58
N GLU A 16 -27.83 56.47 1.73
CA GLU A 16 -28.29 55.72 0.56
C GLU A 16 -27.14 55.41 -0.41
N LYS A 17 -26.28 56.38 -0.67
CA LYS A 17 -25.08 56.18 -1.52
C LYS A 17 -24.11 55.16 -0.91
N ALA A 18 -23.95 55.15 0.41
CA ALA A 18 -23.13 54.17 1.10
C ALA A 18 -23.74 52.76 1.03
N ASP A 19 -25.06 52.66 1.24
CA ASP A 19 -25.78 51.38 1.18
C ASP A 19 -25.78 50.78 -0.22
N ILE A 20 -25.90 51.61 -1.26
CA ILE A 20 -25.79 51.17 -2.66
C ILE A 20 -24.39 50.62 -2.93
N LYS A 21 -23.33 51.36 -2.58
CA LYS A 21 -21.94 50.89 -2.76
C LYS A 21 -21.65 49.61 -1.98
N TYR A 22 -22.18 49.48 -0.76
CA TYR A 22 -22.01 48.28 0.05
C TYR A 22 -22.71 47.08 -0.58
N LYS A 23 -23.93 47.25 -1.10
CA LYS A 23 -24.67 46.20 -1.82
C LYS A 23 -23.93 45.75 -3.08
N GLU A 24 -23.41 46.69 -3.87
CA GLU A 24 -22.59 46.40 -5.05
C GLU A 24 -21.29 45.66 -4.71
N TRP A 25 -20.65 46.04 -3.60
CA TRP A 25 -19.47 45.33 -3.12
C TRP A 25 -19.80 43.91 -2.67
N LEU A 26 -20.93 43.70 -1.98
CA LEU A 26 -21.42 42.39 -1.56
C LEU A 26 -21.74 41.48 -2.75
N THR A 27 -22.40 41.99 -3.79
CA THR A 27 -22.70 41.20 -4.98
C THR A 27 -21.43 40.81 -5.71
N LYS A 28 -20.47 41.74 -5.83
CA LYS A 28 -19.14 41.45 -6.39
C LYS A 28 -18.39 40.38 -5.59
N LYS A 29 -18.44 40.44 -4.26
CA LYS A 29 -17.81 39.43 -3.39
C LYS A 29 -18.46 38.06 -3.50
N ARG A 30 -19.79 37.99 -3.52
CA ARG A 30 -20.51 36.72 -3.72
C ARG A 30 -20.24 36.11 -5.10
N ALA A 31 -20.12 36.93 -6.14
CA ALA A 31 -19.80 36.44 -7.49
C ALA A 31 -18.41 35.80 -7.54
N GLU A 32 -17.40 36.43 -6.91
CA GLU A 32 -16.03 35.90 -6.83
C GLU A 32 -15.98 34.56 -6.07
N GLU A 33 -16.66 34.46 -4.93
CA GLU A 33 -16.74 33.21 -4.16
C GLU A 33 -17.52 32.11 -4.90
N ALA A 34 -18.60 32.47 -5.58
CA ALA A 34 -19.39 31.52 -6.38
C ALA A 34 -18.58 30.97 -7.56
N GLU A 35 -17.75 31.78 -8.22
CA GLU A 35 -16.85 31.31 -9.27
C GLU A 35 -15.79 30.34 -8.73
N LYS A 36 -15.16 30.68 -7.59
CA LYS A 36 -14.21 29.79 -6.91
C LYS A 36 -14.85 28.45 -6.53
N LYS A 37 -16.05 28.50 -5.93
CA LYS A 37 -16.81 27.30 -5.53
C LYS A 37 -17.25 26.44 -6.72
N LYS A 38 -17.60 27.06 -7.86
CA LYS A 38 -17.92 26.31 -9.09
C LYS A 38 -16.71 25.56 -9.63
N LYS A 39 -15.54 26.22 -9.68
CA LYS A 39 -14.29 25.59 -10.12
C LYS A 39 -13.87 24.43 -9.23
N GLU A 40 -14.05 24.54 -7.92
CA GLU A 40 -13.76 23.45 -6.99
C GLU A 40 -14.70 22.26 -7.18
N LYS A 41 -16.01 22.53 -7.28
CA LYS A 41 -17.02 21.49 -7.54
C LYS A 41 -16.82 20.76 -8.87
N GLU A 42 -16.36 21.45 -9.91
CA GLU A 42 -16.07 20.83 -11.20
C GLU A 42 -14.88 19.86 -11.09
N LYS A 43 -13.81 20.28 -10.42
CA LYS A 43 -12.64 19.43 -10.15
C LYS A 43 -12.98 18.22 -9.28
N GLU A 44 -13.87 18.38 -8.31
CA GLU A 44 -14.34 17.26 -7.48
C GLU A 44 -15.10 16.23 -8.31
N LYS A 45 -16.00 16.69 -9.19
CA LYS A 45 -16.74 15.81 -10.11
C LYS A 45 -15.83 15.10 -11.11
N GLU A 46 -14.81 15.78 -11.63
CA GLU A 46 -13.82 15.16 -12.51
C GLU A 46 -13.07 14.03 -11.81
N ARG A 47 -12.64 14.23 -10.55
CA ARG A 47 -12.00 13.19 -9.74
C ARG A 47 -12.93 12.02 -9.45
N GLU A 48 -14.19 12.28 -9.13
CA GLU A 48 -15.19 11.25 -8.90
C GLU A 48 -15.41 10.40 -10.16
N ALA A 49 -15.50 11.04 -11.33
CA ALA A 49 -15.61 10.35 -12.62
C ALA A 49 -14.37 9.49 -12.92
N GLU A 50 -13.16 10.01 -12.68
CA GLU A 50 -11.92 9.24 -12.87
C GLU A 50 -11.88 7.98 -11.96
N LEU A 51 -12.31 8.12 -10.70
CA LEU A 51 -12.41 6.99 -9.78
C LEU A 51 -13.44 5.95 -10.25
N LEU A 52 -14.57 6.41 -10.76
CA LEU A 52 -15.60 5.53 -11.33
C LEU A 52 -15.10 4.80 -12.59
N GLU A 53 -14.35 5.48 -13.46
CA GLU A 53 -13.73 4.86 -14.63
C GLU A 53 -12.69 3.80 -14.24
N LYS A 54 -11.82 4.09 -13.27
CA LYS A 54 -10.85 3.12 -12.73
C LYS A 54 -11.57 1.89 -12.16
N ARG A 55 -12.64 2.12 -11.39
CA ARG A 55 -13.46 1.05 -10.82
C ARG A 55 -14.07 0.19 -11.92
N THR A 56 -14.82 0.79 -12.85
CA THR A 56 -15.47 0.05 -13.94
C THR A 56 -14.47 -0.67 -14.84
N ARG A 57 -13.29 -0.09 -15.10
CA ARG A 57 -12.21 -0.74 -15.85
C ARG A 57 -11.69 -1.98 -15.13
N SER A 58 -11.41 -1.87 -13.83
CA SER A 58 -10.96 -3.01 -13.02
C SER A 58 -12.01 -4.12 -12.95
N GLU A 59 -13.29 -3.77 -12.77
CA GLU A 59 -14.38 -4.73 -12.73
C GLU A 59 -14.58 -5.45 -14.06
N LYS A 60 -14.44 -4.76 -15.20
CA LYS A 60 -14.47 -5.36 -16.55
C LYS A 60 -13.33 -6.36 -16.73
N ILE A 61 -12.10 -5.96 -16.43
CA ILE A 61 -10.91 -6.83 -16.54
C ILE A 61 -11.04 -8.03 -15.61
N PHE A 62 -11.52 -7.83 -14.39
CA PHE A 62 -11.73 -8.91 -13.43
C PHE A 62 -12.74 -9.95 -13.93
N LYS A 63 -13.87 -9.48 -14.47
CA LYS A 63 -14.89 -10.38 -15.05
C LYS A 63 -14.36 -11.14 -16.26
N GLU A 64 -13.63 -10.46 -17.15
CA GLU A 64 -12.98 -11.09 -18.30
C GLU A 64 -11.98 -12.16 -17.84
N TRP A 65 -11.18 -11.84 -16.82
CA TRP A 65 -10.25 -12.79 -16.23
C TRP A 65 -10.95 -14.01 -15.64
N LEU A 66 -12.07 -13.84 -14.93
CA LEU A 66 -12.87 -14.95 -14.40
C LEU A 66 -13.41 -15.88 -15.50
N GLN A 67 -13.89 -15.29 -16.60
CA GLN A 67 -14.37 -16.07 -17.74
C GLN A 67 -13.22 -16.83 -18.40
N ASN A 68 -12.10 -16.14 -18.65
CA ASN A 68 -10.92 -16.76 -19.25
C ASN A 68 -10.34 -17.86 -18.34
N SER A 69 -10.27 -17.64 -17.01
CA SER A 69 -9.76 -18.63 -16.07
C SER A 69 -10.60 -19.89 -16.01
N ARG A 70 -11.93 -19.77 -16.16
CA ARG A 70 -12.84 -20.92 -16.18
C ARG A 70 -12.74 -21.72 -17.48
N ASN A 71 -12.38 -21.07 -18.58
CA ASN A 71 -12.29 -21.68 -19.91
C ASN A 71 -10.88 -22.19 -20.26
N LYS A 72 -9.90 -22.11 -19.35
CA LYS A 72 -8.56 -22.63 -19.64
C LYS A 72 -8.64 -24.16 -19.75
N PRO A 73 -8.16 -24.76 -20.86
CA PRO A 73 -8.04 -26.21 -20.92
C PRO A 73 -7.13 -26.64 -19.77
N GLN A 74 -7.62 -27.59 -18.97
CA GLN A 74 -6.83 -28.18 -17.90
C GLN A 74 -5.57 -28.72 -18.56
N PRO A 75 -4.36 -28.26 -18.18
CA PRO A 75 -3.14 -28.79 -18.75
C PRO A 75 -3.19 -30.31 -18.58
N ALA A 76 -3.06 -31.04 -19.70
CA ALA A 76 -2.90 -32.48 -19.63
C ALA A 76 -1.80 -32.74 -18.59
N LEU A 77 -2.03 -33.70 -17.68
CA LEU A 77 -1.08 -34.10 -16.65
C LEU A 77 0.11 -34.83 -17.30
N ASN A 78 0.74 -34.21 -18.29
CA ASN A 78 1.98 -34.63 -18.91
C ASN A 78 3.12 -33.97 -18.15
N GLY A 79 3.09 -34.10 -16.82
CA GLY A 79 4.25 -33.91 -15.98
C GLY A 79 5.08 -35.18 -16.09
N TYR A 80 6.24 -35.07 -16.71
CA TYR A 80 7.32 -36.05 -16.54
C TYR A 80 7.46 -36.35 -15.04
N GLY A 81 7.19 -37.60 -14.62
CA GLY A 81 7.61 -38.09 -13.31
C GLY A 81 6.56 -38.75 -12.41
N PHE A 82 5.28 -38.88 -12.79
CA PHE A 82 4.35 -39.66 -11.96
C PHE A 82 3.31 -40.43 -12.78
N PRO A 83 3.52 -41.73 -13.08
CA PRO A 83 2.46 -42.54 -13.67
C PRO A 83 1.31 -42.65 -12.67
N HIS A 84 0.09 -42.39 -13.14
CA HIS A 84 -1.14 -42.56 -12.36
C HIS A 84 -1.24 -43.99 -11.81
N GLY A 85 -0.76 -44.17 -10.59
CA GLY A 85 -0.79 -45.43 -9.87
C GLY A 85 -0.59 -45.18 -8.38
N LYS A 86 -1.69 -44.91 -7.67
CA LYS A 86 -1.84 -44.95 -6.20
C LYS A 86 -0.53 -44.81 -5.40
N SER A 87 0.12 -43.64 -5.39
CA SER A 87 1.16 -43.38 -4.38
C SER A 87 0.47 -43.09 -3.06
N SER A 88 0.38 -44.12 -2.23
CA SER A 88 0.28 -43.94 -0.80
C SER A 88 1.53 -43.17 -0.32
N GLY A 89 1.40 -41.85 -0.19
CA GLY A 89 2.05 -41.02 0.83
C GLY A 89 3.58 -40.91 0.90
N PHE A 90 4.38 -41.56 0.06
CA PHE A 90 5.83 -41.42 0.11
C PHE A 90 6.42 -41.32 -1.29
N ALA A 91 6.63 -40.09 -1.76
CA ALA A 91 7.52 -39.86 -2.89
C ALA A 91 8.92 -40.27 -2.42
N ASP A 92 9.41 -41.41 -2.90
CA ASP A 92 10.76 -41.86 -2.60
C ASP A 92 11.73 -40.74 -2.98
N ARG A 93 12.63 -40.39 -2.07
CA ARG A 93 13.56 -39.25 -2.18
C ARG A 93 14.51 -39.37 -3.38
N ASN A 94 14.48 -40.53 -4.05
CA ASN A 94 15.27 -40.91 -5.21
C ASN A 94 14.61 -40.64 -6.57
N LEU A 95 13.34 -40.18 -6.60
CA LEU A 95 12.64 -39.90 -7.86
C LEU A 95 13.13 -38.64 -8.58
N TYR A 96 13.87 -37.78 -7.87
CA TYR A 96 14.45 -36.58 -8.45
C TYR A 96 15.93 -36.82 -8.75
N PRO A 97 16.39 -36.62 -10.00
CA PRO A 97 17.82 -36.64 -10.28
C PRO A 97 18.52 -35.60 -9.42
N ALA A 98 19.70 -35.94 -8.90
CA ALA A 98 20.49 -35.02 -8.10
C ALA A 98 20.71 -33.72 -8.91
N PRO A 99 20.43 -32.54 -8.33
CA PRO A 99 20.59 -31.29 -9.05
C PRO A 99 22.04 -31.14 -9.51
N ALA A 100 22.23 -30.80 -10.79
CA ALA A 100 23.56 -30.63 -11.39
C ALA A 100 24.37 -29.48 -10.75
N TYR A 101 23.70 -28.59 -10.02
CA TYR A 101 24.32 -27.47 -9.31
C TYR A 101 23.54 -27.16 -8.03
N CYS A 102 24.23 -27.19 -6.89
CA CYS A 102 23.74 -26.66 -5.63
C CYS A 102 24.44 -25.33 -5.39
N ASN A 103 23.68 -24.24 -5.24
CA ASN A 103 24.27 -22.96 -4.86
C ASN A 103 24.94 -23.10 -3.48
N PRO A 104 26.28 -23.04 -3.39
CA PRO A 104 26.99 -23.31 -2.14
C PRO A 104 26.81 -22.19 -1.11
N ILE A 105 26.27 -21.04 -1.53
CA ILE A 105 26.02 -19.91 -0.66
C ILE A 105 24.59 -20.07 -0.13
N PRO A 106 24.40 -20.37 1.17
CA PRO A 106 23.07 -20.36 1.76
C PRO A 106 22.49 -18.96 1.52
N TRP A 107 21.26 -18.90 1.05
CA TRP A 107 20.54 -17.65 0.79
C TRP A 107 20.81 -16.69 1.94
N LYS A 108 21.54 -15.60 1.67
CA LYS A 108 21.85 -14.61 2.70
C LYS A 108 20.50 -14.18 3.28
N PRO A 109 20.31 -14.24 4.62
CA PRO A 109 19.10 -13.74 5.23
C PRO A 109 18.82 -12.34 4.69
N VAL A 110 17.62 -12.13 4.16
CA VAL A 110 17.24 -10.83 3.61
C VAL A 110 17.41 -9.81 4.72
N HIS A 111 18.24 -8.79 4.48
CA HIS A 111 18.47 -7.73 5.45
C HIS A 111 17.15 -6.96 5.63
N VAL A 112 16.44 -7.23 6.72
CA VAL A 112 15.29 -6.45 7.13
C VAL A 112 15.84 -5.16 7.72
N PRO A 113 15.65 -3.99 7.08
CA PRO A 113 16.05 -2.74 7.69
C PRO A 113 15.30 -2.57 9.03
N PRO A 114 15.96 -2.11 10.09
CA PRO A 114 15.29 -1.87 11.36
C PRO A 114 14.14 -0.86 11.13
N PRO A 115 13.01 -1.02 11.85
CA PRO A 115 11.91 -0.07 11.78
C PRO A 115 12.46 1.32 12.13
N LYS A 116 12.14 2.32 11.30
CA LYS A 116 12.54 3.70 11.57
C LYS A 116 11.79 4.15 12.81
N GLU A 117 12.50 4.35 13.91
CA GLU A 117 11.98 5.12 15.03
C GLU A 117 11.89 6.58 14.57
N ASP A 118 10.68 7.13 14.54
CA ASP A 118 10.41 8.53 14.23
C ASP A 118 10.91 9.43 15.37
N ASN A 119 12.23 9.57 15.48
CA ASN A 119 12.85 10.51 16.40
C ASN A 119 12.83 11.91 15.79
N VAL A 120 11.83 12.67 16.23
CA VAL A 120 11.68 14.11 16.03
C VAL A 120 12.88 14.85 16.63
N LEU A 121 13.60 15.57 15.77
CA LEU A 121 14.46 16.73 16.04
C LEU A 121 15.61 16.56 17.07
N THR A 122 16.86 16.60 16.60
CA THR A 122 17.80 17.72 16.88
C THR A 122 19.18 17.48 16.26
N MET A 123 19.73 18.58 15.74
CA MET A 123 21.02 18.76 15.09
C MET A 123 22.22 18.23 15.90
N LYS A 124 23.25 17.66 15.24
CA LYS A 124 24.62 18.21 15.11
C LYS A 124 25.65 17.22 14.50
N LYS A 125 26.18 17.59 13.33
CA LYS A 125 27.61 17.77 12.97
C LYS A 125 28.67 16.70 13.40
N SER A 126 29.24 16.04 12.38
CA SER A 126 30.68 16.07 11.99
C SER A 126 31.74 15.07 12.55
N LYS A 127 32.40 14.39 11.59
CA LYS A 127 33.84 13.99 11.43
C LYS A 127 34.25 12.50 11.57
N ARG A 128 34.81 12.05 10.42
CA ARG A 128 35.99 11.22 10.11
C ARG A 128 35.93 9.67 10.24
N PRO A 129 36.57 8.93 9.28
CA PRO A 129 36.54 7.47 9.24
C PRO A 129 37.87 6.84 9.69
N ILE A 130 37.85 5.96 10.69
CA ILE A 130 38.99 5.17 11.21
C ILE A 130 38.32 3.98 11.97
N THR A 131 38.68 2.71 11.95
CA THR A 131 39.82 1.92 11.46
C THR A 131 39.34 0.46 11.35
N CYS A 132 40.00 -0.33 10.50
CA CYS A 132 39.84 -1.77 10.46
C CYS A 132 40.34 -2.41 11.78
N GLN A 133 39.51 -3.24 12.40
CA GLN A 133 39.89 -4.16 13.47
C GLN A 133 39.64 -5.59 12.98
N PRO A 134 40.63 -6.49 12.92
CA PRO A 134 40.39 -7.89 12.63
C PRO A 134 39.80 -8.56 13.89
N ARG A 135 38.66 -9.23 13.72
CA ARG A 135 38.01 -9.97 14.82
C ARG A 135 38.85 -11.17 15.22
N ALA A 136 39.11 -11.31 16.52
CA ALA A 136 39.63 -12.53 17.12
C ALA A 136 38.67 -13.70 16.88
N SER A 137 39.22 -14.85 16.46
CA SER A 137 38.50 -16.11 16.27
C SER A 137 38.18 -16.77 17.62
N LEU A 138 36.90 -17.07 17.87
CA LEU A 138 36.47 -17.92 18.99
C LEU A 138 36.46 -19.40 18.58
N PRO A 139 36.70 -20.33 19.52
CA PRO A 139 36.88 -21.75 19.21
C PRO A 139 35.56 -22.44 18.83
N MET A 140 35.62 -23.30 17.81
CA MET A 140 34.52 -24.19 17.43
C MET A 140 34.21 -25.17 18.56
N VAL A 141 32.97 -25.14 19.05
CA VAL A 141 32.39 -26.26 19.79
C VAL A 141 31.51 -27.03 18.81
N ILE A 142 31.94 -28.25 18.49
CA ILE A 142 31.16 -29.23 17.73
C ILE A 142 30.17 -29.85 18.72
N SER A 143 28.88 -29.61 18.54
CA SER A 143 27.83 -30.35 19.25
C SER A 143 27.33 -31.49 18.37
N GLU A 144 27.69 -32.72 18.74
CA GLU A 144 27.12 -33.98 18.23
C GLU A 144 25.58 -34.02 18.40
N PRO A 145 24.84 -34.63 17.46
CA PRO A 145 23.39 -34.74 17.56
C PRO A 145 22.96 -35.92 18.46
N ARG A 146 22.26 -35.61 19.55
CA ARG A 146 21.69 -36.60 20.47
C ARG A 146 20.53 -37.37 19.81
N SER A 147 20.64 -38.69 19.80
CA SER A 147 19.67 -39.66 19.30
C SER A 147 18.34 -39.65 20.08
N ASN A 148 17.22 -39.63 19.31
CA ASN A 148 15.85 -40.14 19.53
C ASN A 148 15.18 -40.04 20.92
N PRO A 149 13.88 -39.68 20.92
CA PRO A 149 12.91 -40.47 21.67
C PRO A 149 11.79 -41.01 20.76
N CYS A 150 11.63 -42.32 20.87
CA CYS A 150 10.51 -43.14 20.41
C CYS A 150 9.18 -42.56 20.91
N VAL A 151 8.20 -42.38 20.02
CA VAL A 151 6.83 -41.98 20.38
C VAL A 151 5.85 -43.08 19.97
N GLY A 152 5.43 -43.84 20.98
CA GLY A 152 4.07 -44.33 21.22
C GLY A 152 3.30 -45.00 20.08
N SER A 153 3.20 -46.33 20.13
CA SER A 153 2.19 -47.11 19.41
C SER A 153 0.78 -46.83 19.91
N LEU A 154 -0.16 -46.46 19.03
CA LEU A 154 -1.59 -46.47 19.32
C LEU A 154 -2.23 -47.71 18.67
N CYS A 155 -2.57 -48.71 19.49
CA CYS A 155 -3.33 -49.89 19.08
C CYS A 155 -4.70 -49.48 18.52
N ARG A 156 -5.04 -49.96 17.31
CA ARG A 156 -6.43 -49.97 16.84
C ARG A 156 -7.10 -51.29 17.24
N LYS A 157 -8.26 -51.20 17.90
CA LYS A 157 -9.20 -52.30 18.11
C LYS A 157 -9.75 -52.76 16.75
N LYS A 158 -9.80 -54.07 16.52
CA LYS A 158 -10.51 -54.68 15.39
C LYS A 158 -12.00 -54.85 15.76
N LEU A 159 -12.86 -54.69 14.75
CA LEU A 159 -14.25 -55.14 14.75
C LEU A 159 -14.32 -56.66 14.87
#